data_AF-X0XUW1-F1
#
_entry.id   AF-X0XUW1-F1
#
_cell.length_a   1.000
_cell.length_b   1.000
_cell.length_c   1.000
_cell.angle_alpha   90.00
_cell.angle_beta   90.00
_cell.angle_gamma   90.00
#
_symmetry.space_group_name_H-M   'P 1'
#
loop_
_entity.id
_entity.type
_entity.pdbx_description
1 polymer ?
#
loop_
_entity_poly.entity_id
_entity_poly.type
_entity_poly.pdbx_seq_one_letter_code
_entity_poly.pdbx_strand_id
1 'polypeptide(L)'
;SICRQWSYLKTLIQTPQKIFMLAVSAVLIGGNWLLFIWAVNNHHMLEASLGYFINPLVNIVLGMIFLGERFRRMQWLAVILAICGVLVQLWTFGSLPIIALGLAFSFAFYGLVRKKIAVEAQTGMLIETMWLLPVAAIYLFAIADSSTSHMGQNPMSLNLLLIAAGIVTTVPLLCFTAAATRLRLSTLGFFQYIGPTLMF
;
A
#
# COMPACT_ATOMS: atom_id res chain seq x y z
N SER A 1 -10.87 6.98 24.18
CA SER A 1 -10.20 7.72 25.27
C SER A 1 -8.70 7.67 25.02
N ILE A 2 -8.10 8.83 24.70
CA ILE A 2 -6.70 8.98 24.26
C ILE A 2 -5.71 8.35 25.26
N CYS A 3 -6.01 8.39 26.56
CA CYS A 3 -5.17 7.76 27.60
C CYS A 3 -5.03 6.23 27.44
N ARG A 4 -6.03 5.56 26.84
CA ARG A 4 -6.00 4.11 26.61
C ARG A 4 -5.18 3.72 25.37
N GLN A 5 -5.04 4.63 24.41
CA GLN A 5 -4.17 4.46 23.24
C GLN A 5 -2.69 4.59 23.63
N TRP A 6 -2.36 5.48 24.58
CA TRP A 6 -1.00 5.63 25.10
C TRP A 6 -0.49 4.41 25.88
N SER A 7 -1.35 3.77 26.68
CA SER A 7 -0.97 2.53 27.37
C SER A 7 -0.78 1.37 26.37
N TYR A 8 -1.63 1.29 25.35
CA TYR A 8 -1.48 0.31 24.26
C TYR A 8 -0.21 0.51 23.44
N LEU A 9 0.15 1.76 23.13
CA LEU A 9 1.42 2.12 22.48
C LEU A 9 2.63 1.65 23.30
N LYS A 10 2.62 1.89 24.63
CA LYS A 10 3.70 1.42 25.51
C LYS A 10 3.83 -0.11 25.49
N THR A 11 2.72 -0.85 25.59
CA THR A 11 2.74 -2.32 25.51
C THR A 11 3.22 -2.81 24.14
N LEU A 12 2.87 -2.12 23.07
CA LEU A 12 3.26 -2.47 21.71
C LEU A 12 4.77 -2.30 21.49
N ILE A 13 5.35 -1.20 21.98
CA ILE A 13 6.80 -0.94 21.94
C ILE A 13 7.58 -2.03 22.70
N GLN A 14 7.00 -2.58 23.75
CA GLN A 14 7.58 -3.69 24.53
C GLN A 14 7.47 -5.05 23.82
N THR A 15 6.79 -5.14 22.66
CA THR A 15 6.66 -6.37 21.87
C THR A 15 7.53 -6.28 20.61
N PRO A 16 8.82 -6.68 20.67
CA PRO A 16 9.79 -6.44 19.59
C PRO A 16 9.36 -7.05 18.26
N GLN A 17 8.70 -8.22 18.29
CA GLN A 17 8.18 -8.87 17.09
C GLN A 17 7.13 -8.01 16.36
N LYS A 18 6.23 -7.33 17.09
CA LYS A 18 5.21 -6.47 16.49
C LYS A 18 5.82 -5.19 15.92
N ILE A 19 6.81 -4.61 16.62
CA ILE A 19 7.55 -3.45 16.14
C ILE A 19 8.32 -3.77 14.86
N PHE A 20 9.00 -4.92 14.81
CA PHE A 20 9.68 -5.39 13.61
C PHE A 20 8.71 -5.59 12.44
N MET A 21 7.56 -6.24 12.68
CA MET A 21 6.54 -6.42 11.63
C MET A 21 5.95 -5.08 11.18
N LEU A 22 5.82 -4.08 12.05
CA LEU A 22 5.43 -2.73 11.67
C LEU A 22 6.51 -2.01 10.86
N ALA A 23 7.79 -2.26 11.14
CA ALA A 23 8.89 -1.77 10.30
C ALA A 23 8.84 -2.40 8.89
N VAL A 24 8.61 -3.72 8.80
CA VAL A 24 8.38 -4.41 7.51
C VAL A 24 7.17 -3.82 6.78
N SER A 25 6.07 -3.60 7.50
CA SER A 25 4.87 -2.94 6.97
C SER A 25 5.17 -1.54 6.42
N ALA A 26 5.96 -0.75 7.16
CA ALA A 26 6.41 0.59 6.76
C ALA A 26 7.27 0.56 5.49
N VAL A 27 8.20 -0.40 5.37
CA VAL A 27 9.02 -0.59 4.17
C VAL A 27 8.16 -1.01 2.97
N LEU A 28 7.19 -1.90 3.16
CA LEU A 28 6.30 -2.35 2.09
C LEU A 28 5.46 -1.19 1.56
N ILE A 29 4.81 -0.41 2.44
CA ILE A 29 3.98 0.71 2.01
C ILE A 29 4.85 1.86 1.48
N GLY A 30 5.95 2.22 2.15
CA GLY A 30 6.86 3.27 1.67
C GLY A 30 7.49 2.93 0.32
N GLY A 31 7.95 1.69 0.13
CA GLY A 31 8.46 1.19 -1.13
C GLY A 31 7.40 1.15 -2.24
N ASN A 32 6.16 0.77 -1.91
CA ASN A 32 5.04 0.82 -2.84
C ASN A 32 4.79 2.26 -3.34
N TRP A 33 4.77 3.23 -2.43
CA TRP A 33 4.60 4.65 -2.76
C TRP A 33 5.74 5.20 -3.61
N LEU A 34 6.99 4.89 -3.26
CA LEU A 34 8.16 5.30 -4.04
C LEU A 34 8.12 4.71 -5.46
N LEU A 35 7.77 3.43 -5.58
CA LEU A 35 7.62 2.77 -6.88
C LEU A 35 6.52 3.42 -7.72
N PHE A 36 5.37 3.78 -7.10
CA PHE A 36 4.28 4.46 -7.78
C PHE A 36 4.69 5.86 -8.27
N ILE A 37 5.30 6.66 -7.40
CA ILE A 37 5.78 8.00 -7.74
C ILE A 37 6.81 7.91 -8.87
N TRP A 38 7.77 6.98 -8.77
CA TRP A 38 8.77 6.77 -9.81
C TRP A 38 8.14 6.35 -11.14
N ALA A 39 7.15 5.45 -11.12
CA ALA A 39 6.45 5.01 -12.32
C ALA A 39 5.71 6.15 -13.01
N VAL A 40 4.99 6.98 -12.26
CA VAL A 40 4.28 8.16 -12.82
C VAL A 40 5.26 9.15 -13.43
N ASN A 41 6.38 9.43 -12.75
CA ASN A 41 7.40 10.35 -13.26
C ASN A 41 8.16 9.82 -14.50
N ASN A 42 8.22 8.51 -14.70
CA ASN A 42 8.86 7.87 -15.87
C ASN A 42 7.85 7.44 -16.94
N HIS A 43 6.64 8.03 -16.96
CA HIS A 43 5.58 7.73 -17.94
C HIS A 43 5.09 6.27 -17.97
N HIS A 44 5.34 5.50 -16.91
CA HIS A 44 4.88 4.12 -16.74
C HIS A 44 3.51 4.04 -16.03
N MET A 45 2.65 5.04 -16.25
CA MET A 45 1.33 5.12 -15.62
C MET A 45 0.43 3.94 -15.99
N LEU A 46 0.56 3.41 -17.21
CA LEU A 46 -0.21 2.26 -17.68
C LEU A 46 0.21 0.96 -16.97
N GLU A 47 1.51 0.74 -16.74
CA GLU A 47 1.96 -0.37 -15.89
C GLU A 47 1.49 -0.21 -14.44
N ALA A 48 1.52 1.02 -13.91
CA ALA A 48 1.05 1.27 -12.55
C ALA A 48 -0.45 0.94 -12.39
N SER A 49 -1.28 1.30 -13.37
CA SER A 49 -2.72 1.02 -13.33
C SER A 49 -3.03 -0.48 -13.42
N LEU A 50 -2.26 -1.23 -14.23
CA LEU A 50 -2.34 -2.70 -14.28
C LEU A 50 -2.03 -3.34 -12.92
N GLY A 51 -1.11 -2.74 -12.16
CA GLY A 51 -0.84 -3.16 -10.79
C GLY A 51 -2.09 -3.17 -9.91
N TYR A 52 -2.99 -2.20 -10.08
CA TYR A 52 -4.25 -2.16 -9.33
C TYR A 52 -5.24 -3.26 -9.72
N PHE A 53 -5.18 -3.80 -10.94
CA PHE A 53 -5.98 -4.98 -11.31
C PHE A 53 -5.39 -6.29 -10.79
N ILE A 54 -4.05 -6.39 -10.76
CA ILE A 54 -3.33 -7.57 -10.28
C ILE A 54 -3.48 -7.70 -8.74
N ASN A 55 -3.46 -6.58 -8.02
CA ASN A 55 -3.47 -6.51 -6.56
C ASN A 55 -4.62 -7.28 -5.86
N PRO A 56 -5.90 -7.16 -6.26
CA PRO A 56 -6.99 -8.00 -5.78
C PRO A 56 -6.68 -9.50 -5.78
N LEU A 57 -6.01 -10.00 -6.83
CA LEU A 57 -5.73 -11.43 -7.01
C LEU A 57 -4.58 -11.88 -6.14
N VAL A 58 -3.57 -11.02 -5.99
CA VAL A 58 -2.47 -11.29 -5.06
C VAL A 58 -3.02 -11.35 -3.63
N ASN A 59 -3.91 -10.42 -3.23
CA ASN A 59 -4.59 -10.47 -1.92
C ASN A 59 -5.35 -11.79 -1.71
N ILE A 60 -6.08 -12.22 -2.73
CA ILE A 60 -6.80 -13.49 -2.77
C ILE A 60 -5.85 -14.69 -2.54
N VAL A 61 -4.77 -14.76 -3.31
CA VAL A 61 -3.79 -15.87 -3.25
C VAL A 61 -3.05 -15.87 -1.92
N LEU A 62 -2.64 -14.70 -1.42
CA LEU A 62 -2.00 -14.57 -0.11
C LEU A 62 -2.95 -14.97 1.02
N GLY A 63 -4.24 -14.64 0.92
CA GLY A 63 -5.26 -15.06 1.90
C GLY A 63 -5.40 -16.58 1.97
N MET A 64 -5.31 -17.25 0.82
CA MET A 64 -5.32 -18.71 0.75
C MET A 64 -4.07 -19.32 1.38
N ILE A 65 -2.88 -18.89 0.92
CA ILE A 65 -1.60 -19.50 1.30
C ILE A 65 -1.27 -19.24 2.78
N PHE A 66 -1.45 -17.99 3.24
CA PHE A 66 -0.96 -17.57 4.56
C PHE A 66 -2.02 -17.53 5.66
N LEU A 67 -3.32 -17.52 5.29
CA LEU A 67 -4.43 -17.44 6.24
C LEU A 67 -5.40 -18.63 6.14
N GLY A 68 -5.17 -19.56 5.21
CA GLY A 68 -6.01 -20.75 5.04
C GLY A 68 -7.43 -20.44 4.57
N GLU A 69 -7.65 -19.30 3.91
CA GLU A 69 -8.98 -18.91 3.42
C GLU A 69 -9.42 -19.88 2.29
N ARG A 70 -10.57 -20.56 2.46
CA ARG A 70 -11.10 -21.51 1.47
C ARG A 70 -11.78 -20.78 0.32
N PHE A 71 -11.35 -21.07 -0.91
CA PHE A 71 -11.84 -20.43 -2.13
C PHE A 71 -12.96 -21.21 -2.83
N ARG A 72 -13.93 -20.47 -3.37
CA ARG A 72 -14.97 -21.01 -4.25
C ARG A 72 -14.40 -21.21 -5.65
N ARG A 73 -14.89 -22.23 -6.39
CA ARG A 73 -14.42 -22.56 -7.76
C ARG A 73 -14.38 -21.35 -8.72
N MET A 74 -15.35 -20.44 -8.63
CA MET A 74 -15.39 -19.22 -9.46
C MET A 74 -14.24 -18.25 -9.18
N GLN A 75 -13.70 -18.24 -7.97
CA GLN A 75 -12.58 -17.36 -7.64
C GLN A 75 -11.26 -17.91 -8.22
N TRP A 76 -11.13 -19.23 -8.36
CA TRP A 76 -10.03 -19.84 -9.14
C TRP A 76 -10.09 -19.46 -10.62
N LEU A 77 -11.29 -19.39 -11.19
CA LEU A 77 -11.48 -18.88 -12.54
C LEU A 77 -10.97 -17.45 -12.67
N ALA A 78 -11.29 -16.57 -11.71
CA ALA A 78 -10.79 -15.19 -11.70
C ALA A 78 -9.25 -15.11 -11.62
N VAL A 79 -8.62 -15.96 -10.79
CA VAL A 79 -7.16 -16.07 -10.72
C VAL A 79 -6.56 -16.48 -12.06
N ILE A 80 -7.12 -17.51 -12.72
CA ILE A 80 -6.65 -17.97 -14.03
C ILE A 80 -6.82 -16.88 -15.08
N LEU A 81 -7.99 -16.23 -15.14
CA LEU A 81 -8.26 -15.13 -16.08
C LEU A 81 -7.26 -13.99 -15.92
N ALA A 82 -6.87 -13.66 -14.69
CA ALA A 82 -5.89 -12.62 -14.47
C ALA A 82 -4.47 -13.03 -14.84
N ILE A 83 -4.08 -14.30 -14.59
CA ILE A 83 -2.82 -14.84 -15.08
C ILE A 83 -2.80 -14.76 -16.61
N CYS A 84 -3.89 -15.11 -17.29
CA CYS A 84 -4.03 -14.93 -18.73
C CYS A 84 -3.87 -13.46 -19.14
N GLY A 85 -4.46 -12.50 -18.41
CA GLY A 85 -4.27 -11.07 -18.65
C GLY A 85 -2.80 -10.65 -18.58
N VAL A 86 -2.06 -11.11 -17.56
CA VAL A 86 -0.61 -10.85 -17.44
C VAL A 86 0.19 -11.51 -18.57
N LEU A 87 -0.20 -12.71 -19.02
CA LEU A 87 0.44 -13.38 -20.15
C LEU A 87 0.17 -12.67 -21.49
N VAL A 88 -1.03 -12.15 -21.70
CA VAL A 88 -1.37 -11.33 -22.87
C VAL A 88 -0.54 -10.05 -22.87
N GLN A 89 -0.41 -9.38 -21.72
CA GLN A 89 0.47 -8.23 -21.55
C GLN A 89 1.91 -8.57 -21.97
N LEU A 90 2.46 -9.65 -21.42
CA LEU A 90 3.82 -10.11 -21.72
C LEU A 90 4.00 -10.38 -23.22
N TRP A 91 3.00 -10.97 -23.87
CA TRP A 91 3.08 -11.26 -25.31
C TRP A 91 2.96 -9.99 -26.16
N THR A 92 2.13 -9.03 -25.75
CA THR A 92 1.85 -7.81 -26.54
C THR A 92 2.98 -6.80 -26.42
N PHE A 93 3.50 -6.61 -25.21
CA PHE A 93 4.51 -5.59 -24.90
C PHE A 93 5.94 -6.17 -24.86
N GLY A 94 6.09 -7.50 -24.89
CA GLY A 94 7.39 -8.17 -24.89
C GLY A 94 8.18 -8.05 -23.58
N SER A 95 7.61 -7.42 -22.55
CA SER A 95 8.23 -7.18 -21.25
C SER A 95 7.34 -7.64 -20.11
N LEU A 96 7.96 -8.12 -19.03
CA LEU A 96 7.24 -8.38 -17.79
C LEU A 96 6.85 -7.05 -17.14
N PRO A 97 5.60 -6.90 -16.67
CA PRO A 97 5.14 -5.66 -16.04
C PRO A 97 5.66 -5.58 -14.60
N ILE A 98 6.98 -5.37 -14.46
CA ILE A 98 7.70 -5.44 -13.17
C ILE A 98 7.14 -4.39 -12.20
N ILE A 99 6.74 -3.22 -12.69
CA ILE A 99 6.16 -2.17 -11.85
C ILE A 99 4.79 -2.60 -11.34
N ALA A 100 3.94 -3.13 -12.23
CA ALA A 100 2.61 -3.63 -11.86
C ALA A 100 2.70 -4.73 -10.79
N LEU A 101 3.62 -5.68 -10.98
CA LEU A 101 3.87 -6.76 -10.03
C LEU A 101 4.44 -6.20 -8.72
N GLY A 102 5.44 -5.32 -8.79
CA GLY A 102 6.02 -4.67 -7.61
C GLY A 102 4.96 -3.97 -6.77
N LEU A 103 4.08 -3.19 -7.39
CA LEU A 103 2.98 -2.51 -6.72
C LEU A 103 1.95 -3.49 -6.13
N ALA A 104 1.53 -4.49 -6.91
CA ALA A 104 0.54 -5.47 -6.47
C ALA A 104 1.04 -6.31 -5.29
N PHE A 105 2.26 -6.83 -5.37
CA PHE A 105 2.84 -7.65 -4.32
C PHE A 105 3.15 -6.83 -3.07
N SER A 106 3.80 -5.67 -3.17
CA SER A 106 4.12 -4.86 -2.00
C SER A 106 2.86 -4.45 -1.22
N PHE A 107 1.79 -4.02 -1.91
CA PHE A 107 0.55 -3.63 -1.25
C PHE A 107 -0.24 -4.82 -0.69
N ALA A 108 -0.28 -5.95 -1.38
CA ALA A 108 -0.95 -7.15 -0.89
C ALA A 108 -0.23 -7.75 0.33
N PHE A 109 1.10 -7.77 0.32
CA PHE A 109 1.90 -8.15 1.49
C PHE A 109 1.73 -7.16 2.64
N TYR A 110 1.64 -5.85 2.37
CA TYR A 110 1.29 -4.86 3.38
C TYR A 110 -0.05 -5.21 4.05
N GLY A 111 -1.09 -5.46 3.26
CA GLY A 111 -2.40 -5.91 3.77
C GLY A 111 -2.32 -7.19 4.61
N LEU A 112 -1.55 -8.19 4.16
CA LEU A 112 -1.32 -9.44 4.89
C LEU A 112 -0.62 -9.21 6.24
N VAL A 113 0.45 -8.41 6.26
CA VAL A 113 1.19 -8.07 7.48
C VAL A 113 0.26 -7.35 8.46
N ARG A 114 -0.45 -6.31 8.01
CA ARG A 114 -1.43 -5.56 8.82
C ARG A 114 -2.48 -6.47 9.43
N LYS A 115 -2.97 -7.44 8.66
CA LYS A 115 -3.93 -8.42 9.14
C LYS A 115 -3.34 -9.35 10.20
N LYS A 116 -2.12 -9.87 9.99
CA LYS A 116 -1.46 -10.79 10.93
C LYS A 116 -1.07 -10.13 12.25
N ILE A 117 -0.59 -8.88 12.21
CA ILE A 117 -0.21 -8.17 13.44
C ILE A 117 -1.42 -7.73 14.27
N ALA A 118 -2.57 -7.54 13.62
CA ALA A 118 -3.85 -7.12 14.22
C ALA A 118 -3.71 -5.90 15.17
N VAL A 119 -2.84 -4.96 14.82
CA VAL A 119 -2.66 -3.69 15.54
C VAL A 119 -3.72 -2.70 15.05
N GLU A 120 -4.26 -1.91 15.99
CA GLU A 120 -5.21 -0.83 15.69
C GLU A 120 -4.69 0.07 14.55
N ALA A 121 -5.57 0.40 13.60
CA ALA A 121 -5.25 1.17 12.39
C ALA A 121 -4.41 2.41 12.69
N GLN A 122 -4.93 3.28 13.57
CA GLN A 122 -4.30 4.55 13.96
C GLN A 122 -2.92 4.35 14.59
N THR A 123 -2.81 3.46 15.57
CA THR A 123 -1.55 3.14 16.27
C THR A 123 -0.50 2.58 15.33
N GLY A 124 -0.88 1.62 14.48
CA GLY A 124 0.06 1.04 13.52
C GLY A 124 0.52 2.05 12.47
N MET A 125 -0.39 2.89 11.97
CA MET A 125 -0.05 3.92 10.99
C MET A 125 0.86 5.01 11.58
N LEU A 126 0.67 5.39 12.85
CA LEU A 126 1.60 6.28 13.56
C LEU A 126 3.02 5.71 13.57
N ILE A 127 3.17 4.43 13.92
CA ILE A 127 4.49 3.77 13.97
C ILE A 127 5.10 3.65 12.58
N GLU A 128 4.30 3.31 11.56
CA GLU A 128 4.76 3.29 10.16
C GLU A 128 5.27 4.65 9.71
N THR A 129 4.53 5.72 10.00
CA THR A 129 4.96 7.09 9.73
C THR A 129 6.22 7.46 10.49
N MET A 130 6.36 7.06 11.76
CA MET A 130 7.58 7.29 12.54
C MET A 130 8.80 6.56 11.95
N TRP A 131 8.63 5.37 11.39
CA TRP A 131 9.70 4.65 10.68
C TRP A 131 10.09 5.33 9.37
N LEU A 132 9.12 5.85 8.62
CA LEU A 132 9.36 6.53 7.34
C LEU A 132 9.87 7.96 7.51
N LEU A 133 9.53 8.63 8.61
CA LEU A 133 9.91 10.01 8.89
C LEU A 133 11.42 10.29 8.77
N PRO A 134 12.34 9.51 9.38
CA PRO A 134 13.78 9.78 9.23
C PRO A 134 14.25 9.62 7.79
N VAL A 135 13.71 8.63 7.04
CA VAL A 135 14.06 8.41 5.63
C VAL A 135 13.56 9.59 4.78
N ALA A 136 12.33 10.04 5.01
CA ALA A 136 11.75 11.19 4.33
C ALA A 136 12.49 12.49 4.67
N ALA A 137 12.91 12.68 5.93
CA ALA A 137 13.69 13.83 6.36
C ALA A 137 15.09 13.84 5.72
N ILE A 138 15.78 12.71 5.69
CA ILE A 138 17.08 12.58 4.99
C ILE A 138 16.91 12.92 3.52
N TYR A 139 15.89 12.37 2.86
CA TYR A 139 15.62 12.69 1.46
C TYR A 139 15.37 14.19 1.28
N LEU A 140 14.47 14.79 2.06
CA LEU A 140 14.08 16.19 1.91
C LEU A 140 15.23 17.18 2.20
N PHE A 141 16.07 16.91 3.21
CA PHE A 141 17.10 17.86 3.65
C PHE A 141 18.49 17.59 3.09
N ALA A 142 18.78 16.37 2.62
CA ALA A 142 20.12 16.00 2.14
C ALA A 142 20.18 15.58 0.66
N ILE A 143 19.05 15.23 0.04
CA ILE A 143 19.02 14.68 -1.32
C ILE A 143 18.16 15.53 -2.27
N ALA A 144 17.01 16.02 -1.81
CA ALA A 144 16.06 16.73 -2.64
C ALA A 144 16.62 18.09 -3.05
N ASP A 145 16.87 18.23 -4.36
CA ASP A 145 17.32 19.46 -4.98
C ASP A 145 16.32 19.86 -6.08
N SER A 146 15.19 20.40 -5.64
CA SER A 146 14.15 20.93 -6.52
C SER A 146 13.66 22.26 -5.97
N SER A 147 13.37 23.20 -6.87
CA SER A 147 12.81 24.52 -6.55
C SER A 147 11.51 24.45 -5.75
N THR A 148 10.80 23.32 -5.81
CA THR A 148 9.55 23.10 -5.08
C THR A 148 9.73 22.50 -3.68
N SER A 149 10.95 22.15 -3.28
CA SER A 149 11.23 21.46 -2.00
C SER A 149 11.09 22.40 -0.81
N HIS A 150 11.26 23.71 -1.03
CA HIS A 150 11.10 24.74 0.00
C HIS A 150 9.69 25.32 -0.03
N MET A 151 8.86 24.94 0.94
CA MET A 151 7.48 25.48 1.05
C MET A 151 7.43 27.01 1.11
N GLY A 152 8.44 27.67 1.69
CA GLY A 152 8.50 29.14 1.74
C GLY A 152 8.71 29.83 0.39
N GLN A 153 9.17 29.09 -0.63
CA GLN A 153 9.38 29.59 -2.00
C GLN A 153 8.22 29.21 -2.94
N ASN A 154 7.32 28.33 -2.48
CA ASN A 154 6.21 27.84 -3.27
C ASN A 154 5.00 28.79 -3.22
N PRO A 155 4.20 28.85 -4.30
CA PRO A 155 2.87 29.45 -4.25
C PRO A 155 2.00 28.77 -3.17
N MET A 156 1.15 29.55 -2.50
CA MET A 156 0.24 29.03 -1.47
C MET A 156 -0.66 27.90 -1.99
N SER A 157 -1.07 27.97 -3.26
CA SER A 157 -1.84 26.91 -3.93
C SER A 157 -1.11 25.57 -3.95
N LEU A 158 0.18 25.56 -4.28
CA LEU A 158 0.99 24.34 -4.29
C LEU A 158 1.15 23.77 -2.88
N ASN A 159 1.44 24.61 -1.88
CA ASN A 159 1.55 24.17 -0.50
C ASN A 159 0.24 23.58 0.04
N LEU A 160 -0.91 24.18 -0.30
CA LEU A 160 -2.22 23.63 0.06
C LEU A 160 -2.47 22.27 -0.59
N LEU A 161 -2.08 22.08 -1.86
CA LEU A 161 -2.18 20.79 -2.54
C LEU A 161 -1.29 19.73 -1.89
N LEU A 162 -0.06 20.08 -1.49
CA LEU A 162 0.85 19.16 -0.79
C LEU A 162 0.28 18.72 0.57
N ILE A 163 -0.29 19.64 1.35
CA ILE A 163 -0.96 19.32 2.62
C ILE A 163 -2.20 18.45 2.38
N ALA A 164 -3.03 18.82 1.40
CA ALA A 164 -4.22 18.07 1.04
C ALA A 164 -3.88 16.65 0.57
N ALA A 165 -2.80 16.45 -0.18
CA ALA A 165 -2.33 15.13 -0.61
C ALA A 165 -2.06 14.20 0.58
N GLY A 166 -1.45 14.72 1.66
CA GLY A 166 -1.26 13.98 2.90
C GLY A 166 -2.57 13.53 3.55
N ILE A 167 -3.57 14.41 3.60
CA ILE A 167 -4.90 14.12 4.16
C ILE A 167 -5.65 13.10 3.31
N VAL A 168 -5.75 13.36 2.01
CA VAL A 168 -6.44 12.51 1.02
C VAL A 168 -5.82 11.12 0.92
N THR A 169 -4.53 10.99 1.23
CA THR A 169 -3.84 9.70 1.31
C THR A 169 -4.08 8.98 2.63
N THR A 170 -3.99 9.71 3.74
CA THR A 170 -4.03 9.12 5.09
C THR A 170 -5.41 8.55 5.41
N VAL A 171 -6.48 9.26 5.05
CA VAL A 171 -7.85 8.85 5.39
C VAL A 171 -8.22 7.50 4.75
N PRO A 172 -8.06 7.28 3.42
CA PRO A 172 -8.30 5.97 2.82
C PRO A 172 -7.39 4.87 3.37
N LEU A 173 -6.12 5.18 3.68
CA LEU A 173 -5.20 4.17 4.22
C LEU A 173 -5.60 3.73 5.64
N LEU A 174 -6.07 4.66 6.48
CA LEU A 174 -6.68 4.33 7.77
C LEU A 174 -7.92 3.45 7.61
N CYS A 175 -8.81 3.77 6.68
CA CYS A 175 -9.98 2.95 6.36
C CYS A 175 -9.57 1.55 5.86
N PHE A 176 -8.58 1.48 4.98
CA PHE A 176 -8.04 0.23 4.45
C PHE A 176 -7.44 -0.64 5.55
N THR A 177 -6.58 -0.09 6.41
CA THR A 177 -5.95 -0.85 7.50
C THR A 177 -6.97 -1.29 8.56
N ALA A 178 -8.00 -0.48 8.81
CA ALA A 178 -9.12 -0.87 9.66
C ALA A 178 -9.94 -2.01 9.03
N ALA A 179 -10.14 -2.00 7.70
CA ALA A 179 -10.81 -3.08 6.98
C ALA A 179 -9.96 -4.36 6.92
N ALA A 180 -8.66 -4.25 6.66
CA ALA A 180 -7.73 -5.37 6.56
C ALA A 180 -7.60 -6.18 7.86
N THR A 181 -7.74 -5.51 9.01
CA THR A 181 -7.72 -6.18 10.33
C THR A 181 -9.05 -6.86 10.67
N ARG A 182 -10.15 -6.52 9.98
CA ARG A 182 -11.52 -7.00 10.29
C ARG A 182 -12.11 -7.95 9.24
N LEU A 183 -11.66 -7.84 8.00
CA LEU A 183 -12.19 -8.61 6.87
C LEU A 183 -11.27 -9.75 6.45
N ARG A 184 -11.84 -10.71 5.70
CA ARG A 184 -11.05 -11.70 4.96
C ARG A 184 -10.19 -10.99 3.92
N LEU A 185 -8.94 -11.46 3.72
CA LEU A 185 -8.03 -10.80 2.78
C LEU A 185 -8.57 -10.97 1.35
N SER A 186 -9.22 -12.11 1.09
CA SER A 186 -10.00 -12.32 -0.12
C SER A 186 -11.09 -11.27 -0.34
N THR A 187 -11.87 -10.96 0.71
CA THR A 187 -13.00 -10.00 0.63
C THR A 187 -12.48 -8.60 0.36
N LEU A 188 -11.38 -8.22 1.02
CA LEU A 188 -10.72 -6.95 0.78
C LEU A 188 -10.13 -6.87 -0.63
N GLY A 189 -9.60 -7.97 -1.18
CA GLY A 189 -9.23 -8.08 -2.59
C GLY A 189 -10.43 -7.80 -3.52
N PHE A 190 -11.59 -8.40 -3.24
CA PHE A 190 -12.80 -8.17 -4.05
C PHE A 190 -13.25 -6.71 -4.07
N PHE A 191 -13.27 -6.02 -2.92
CA PHE A 191 -13.65 -4.61 -2.88
C PHE A 191 -12.69 -3.71 -3.66
N GLN A 192 -11.41 -4.08 -3.77
CA GLN A 192 -10.44 -3.31 -4.54
C GLN A 192 -10.72 -3.33 -6.05
N TYR A 193 -11.53 -4.25 -6.58
CA TYR A 193 -11.97 -4.19 -7.98
C TYR A 193 -12.89 -3.01 -8.30
N ILE A 194 -13.52 -2.40 -7.29
CA ILE A 194 -14.36 -1.21 -7.49
C ILE A 194 -13.51 -0.06 -8.06
N GLY A 195 -12.30 0.15 -7.53
CA GLY A 195 -11.43 1.25 -7.95
C GLY A 195 -11.12 1.23 -9.45
N PRO A 196 -10.51 0.16 -9.98
CA PRO A 196 -10.24 0.03 -11.41
C PRO A 196 -11.52 0.09 -12.26
N THR A 197 -12.64 -0.47 -11.80
CA THR A 197 -13.91 -0.42 -12.56
C THR A 197 -14.47 1.00 -12.71
N LEU A 198 -14.15 1.92 -11.78
CA LEU A 198 -14.55 3.33 -11.87
C LEU A 198 -13.57 4.19 -12.68
N MET A 199 -12.35 3.70 -12.94
CA MET A 199 -11.33 4.42 -13.72
C MET A 199 -11.51 4.26 -15.25
N PHE A 200 -12.31 3.29 -15.69
CA PHE A 200 -12.66 3.04 -17.10
C PHE A 200 -14.17 3.22 -17.31
#